data_AF-A0A7J6GWI2-F1
#
_entry.id   AF-A0A7J6GWI2-F1
#
_cell.length_a   1.000
_cell.length_b   1.000
_cell.length_c   1.000
_cell.angle_alpha   90.00
_cell.angle_beta   90.00
_cell.angle_gamma   90.00
#
_symmetry.space_group_name_H-M   'P 1'
#
loop_
_entity.id
_entity.type
_entity.pdbx_description
1 polymer ?
#
loop_
_entity_poly.entity_id
_entity_poly.type
_entity_poly.pdbx_seq_one_letter_code
_entity_poly.pdbx_strand_id
1 'polypeptide(L)'
;MIIDTTEIQDINSFSRLEFLKETSGIIWILIPTFTLVLGITIGVLRRYSFIQYWPIHSIVPFGSHLVLADLNIGVFLWIAISSIAPIGLLMSGYGSNNKYSFLGGLRAAAQSISYEIPLTLCVLSISLRAIR
;
A
#
# COMPACT_ATOMS: atom_id res chain seq x y z
N MET A 1 -17.15 8.83 52.20
CA MET A 1 -17.05 7.90 51.06
C MET A 1 -15.70 8.16 50.43
N ILE A 2 -14.68 7.45 50.90
CA ILE A 2 -13.32 7.53 50.37
C ILE A 2 -13.31 6.57 49.19
N ILE A 3 -13.30 7.11 47.98
CA ILE A 3 -13.04 6.32 46.79
C ILE A 3 -11.55 5.96 46.88
N ASP A 4 -11.26 4.67 46.95
CA ASP A 4 -9.91 4.14 47.12
C ASP A 4 -9.03 4.61 45.96
N THR A 5 -7.79 5.05 46.21
CA THR A 5 -6.92 5.62 45.16
C THR A 5 -6.61 4.62 44.03
N THR A 6 -6.79 3.33 44.31
CA THR A 6 -6.69 2.24 43.32
C THR A 6 -7.82 2.29 42.27
N GLU A 7 -9.05 2.58 42.68
CA GLU A 7 -10.23 2.63 41.80
C GLU A 7 -10.13 3.80 40.80
N ILE A 8 -9.63 4.96 41.25
CA ILE A 8 -9.37 6.12 40.38
C ILE A 8 -8.27 5.81 39.36
N GLN A 9 -7.23 5.06 39.74
CA GLN A 9 -6.17 4.64 38.82
C GLN A 9 -6.70 3.64 37.78
N ASP A 10 -7.61 2.74 38.16
CA ASP A 10 -8.25 1.79 37.26
C ASP A 10 -9.15 2.49 36.24
N ILE A 11 -9.97 3.46 36.66
CA ILE A 11 -10.86 4.23 35.78
C ILE A 11 -10.05 5.07 34.77
N ASN A 12 -8.94 5.67 35.21
CA ASN A 12 -8.05 6.44 34.33
C ASN A 12 -7.25 5.53 33.36
N SER A 13 -7.01 4.28 33.74
CA SER A 13 -6.41 3.28 32.84
C SER A 13 -7.41 2.75 31.81
N PHE A 14 -8.66 2.54 32.20
CA PHE A 14 -9.74 2.02 31.36
C PHE A 14 -10.17 3.03 30.29
N SER A 15 -10.38 4.29 30.68
CA SER A 15 -10.69 5.38 29.73
C SER A 15 -9.58 5.61 28.71
N ARG A 16 -8.32 5.49 29.13
CA ARG A 16 -7.16 5.55 28.22
C ARG A 16 -7.12 4.36 27.24
N LEU A 17 -7.50 3.16 27.67
CA LEU A 17 -7.59 1.98 26.80
C LEU A 17 -8.71 2.12 25.75
N GLU A 18 -9.85 2.67 26.14
CA GLU A 18 -10.96 2.94 25.22
C GLU A 18 -10.57 3.97 24.15
N PHE A 19 -9.87 5.04 24.54
CA PHE A 19 -9.32 6.03 23.61
C PHE A 19 -8.25 5.47 22.66
N LEU A 20 -7.37 4.58 23.15
CA LEU A 20 -6.37 3.90 22.31
C LEU A 20 -7.03 2.92 21.32
N LYS A 21 -8.14 2.30 21.72
CA LYS A 21 -8.92 1.41 20.84
C LYS A 21 -9.67 2.19 19.77
N GLU A 22 -10.15 3.39 20.09
CA GLU A 22 -10.80 4.28 19.13
C GLU A 22 -9.80 4.90 18.14
N THR A 23 -8.66 5.40 18.62
CA THR A 23 -7.59 5.92 17.76
C THR A 23 -6.99 4.84 16.85
N SER A 24 -6.76 3.63 17.36
CA SER A 24 -6.40 2.50 16.50
C SER A 24 -7.51 2.18 15.51
N GLY A 25 -8.78 2.13 15.92
CA GLY A 25 -9.92 1.96 15.02
C GLY A 25 -9.94 2.97 13.86
N ILE A 26 -9.68 4.26 14.15
CA ILE A 26 -9.59 5.33 13.14
C ILE A 26 -8.40 5.08 12.18
N ILE A 27 -7.24 4.70 12.70
CA ILE A 27 -6.06 4.36 11.88
C ILE A 27 -6.36 3.16 10.97
N TRP A 28 -7.04 2.13 11.50
CA TRP A 28 -7.43 0.93 10.77
C TRP A 28 -8.56 1.17 9.74
N ILE A 29 -9.36 2.23 9.90
CA ILE A 29 -10.36 2.65 8.90
C ILE A 29 -9.74 3.53 7.81
N LEU A 30 -8.73 4.33 8.16
CA LEU A 30 -8.09 5.28 7.26
C LEU A 30 -7.23 4.58 6.20
N ILE A 31 -6.45 3.56 6.58
CA ILE A 31 -5.53 2.83 5.69
C ILE A 31 -6.26 2.16 4.49
N PRO A 32 -7.40 1.46 4.71
CA PRO A 32 -8.23 0.93 3.63
C PRO A 32 -8.84 1.99 2.73
N THR A 33 -9.36 3.10 3.28
CA THR A 33 -9.89 4.20 2.46
C THR A 33 -8.79 4.80 1.59
N PHE A 34 -7.57 4.95 2.10
CA PHE A 34 -6.46 5.49 1.33
C PHE A 34 -6.02 4.52 0.21
N THR A 35 -5.97 3.21 0.48
CA THR A 35 -5.64 2.19 -0.53
C THR A 35 -6.74 2.01 -1.57
N LEU A 36 -8.02 2.09 -1.19
CA LEU A 36 -9.15 2.04 -2.12
C LEU A 36 -9.23 3.31 -2.95
N VAL A 37 -9.06 4.48 -2.35
CA VAL A 37 -9.03 5.75 -3.10
C VAL A 37 -7.86 5.74 -4.08
N LEU A 38 -6.66 5.34 -3.67
CA LEU A 38 -5.52 5.19 -4.59
C LEU A 38 -5.81 4.14 -5.67
N GLY A 39 -6.32 2.97 -5.31
CA GLY A 39 -6.59 1.87 -6.24
C GLY A 39 -7.70 2.18 -7.24
N ILE A 40 -8.77 2.86 -6.82
CA ILE A 40 -9.84 3.36 -7.69
C ILE A 40 -9.31 4.50 -8.55
N THR A 41 -8.53 5.42 -7.97
CA THR A 41 -7.91 6.51 -8.72
C THR A 41 -7.01 5.96 -9.80
N ILE A 42 -6.10 5.02 -9.51
CA ILE A 42 -5.22 4.33 -10.46
C ILE A 42 -6.00 3.45 -11.44
N GLY A 43 -7.06 2.76 -11.00
CA GLY A 43 -7.90 1.88 -11.82
C GLY A 43 -8.74 2.65 -12.85
N VAL A 44 -9.34 3.76 -12.43
CA VAL A 44 -10.06 4.70 -13.31
C VAL A 44 -9.06 5.48 -14.18
N LEU A 45 -7.90 5.86 -13.66
CA LEU A 45 -6.81 6.47 -14.44
C LEU A 45 -6.24 5.56 -15.50
N ARG A 46 -6.17 4.25 -15.26
CA ARG A 46 -5.67 3.31 -16.26
C ARG A 46 -6.55 3.30 -17.52
N ARG A 47 -7.82 3.72 -17.40
CA ARG A 47 -8.73 4.00 -18.53
C ARG A 47 -8.45 5.37 -19.17
N TYR A 48 -8.09 6.37 -18.36
CA TYR A 48 -7.72 7.72 -18.82
C TYR A 48 -6.20 7.88 -18.87
N SER A 49 -5.66 7.49 -20.02
CA SER A 49 -4.24 7.49 -20.44
C SER A 49 -3.49 8.83 -20.27
N PHE A 50 -3.54 9.52 -19.12
CA PHE A 50 -2.97 10.87 -18.96
C PHE A 50 -2.13 11.03 -17.68
N ILE A 51 -2.43 10.32 -16.58
CA ILE A 51 -1.57 10.36 -15.37
C ILE A 51 -0.60 9.16 -15.28
N GLN A 52 -0.89 8.01 -15.92
CA GLN A 52 0.11 6.92 -16.05
C GLN A 52 1.43 7.44 -16.67
N TYR A 53 1.30 8.45 -17.53
CA TYR A 53 2.41 9.13 -18.16
C TYR A 53 3.34 9.85 -17.19
N TRP A 54 2.91 10.34 -16.03
CA TRP A 54 3.77 11.17 -15.17
C TRP A 54 5.04 10.44 -14.69
N PRO A 55 4.95 9.25 -14.07
CA PRO A 55 6.13 8.46 -13.78
C PRO A 55 6.79 7.89 -15.04
N ILE A 56 6.05 7.56 -16.10
CA ILE A 56 6.62 7.09 -17.37
C ILE A 56 7.46 8.18 -18.06
N HIS A 57 7.16 9.47 -17.92
CA HIS A 57 8.00 10.58 -18.40
C HIS A 57 9.33 10.67 -17.62
N SER A 58 9.38 10.14 -16.40
CA SER A 58 10.63 10.02 -15.63
C SER A 58 11.46 8.80 -16.03
N ILE A 59 10.85 7.79 -16.67
CA ILE A 59 11.50 6.53 -17.07
C ILE A 59 11.74 6.44 -18.60
N VAL A 60 10.91 7.06 -19.43
CA VAL A 60 10.96 7.00 -20.89
C VAL A 60 11.52 8.31 -21.44
N PRO A 61 12.68 8.29 -22.13
CA PRO A 61 13.25 9.50 -22.70
C PRO A 61 12.39 9.98 -23.88
N PHE A 62 11.88 11.21 -23.76
CA PHE A 62 11.17 11.91 -24.85
C PHE A 62 12.11 12.60 -25.85
N GLY A 63 13.40 12.25 -25.85
CA GLY A 63 14.40 12.81 -26.76
C GLY A 63 15.82 12.61 -26.26
N SER A 64 16.80 12.83 -27.13
CA SER A 64 18.24 12.53 -26.98
C SER A 64 18.95 13.13 -25.75
N HIS A 65 18.31 14.01 -24.98
CA HIS A 65 18.91 14.66 -23.81
C HIS A 65 17.98 14.81 -22.58
N LEU A 66 16.82 14.15 -22.55
CA LEU A 66 15.89 14.19 -21.40
C LEU A 66 15.78 12.81 -20.75
N VAL A 67 16.88 12.35 -20.15
CA VAL A 67 16.90 11.18 -19.28
C VAL A 67 16.88 11.68 -17.84
N LEU A 68 15.70 11.75 -17.22
CA LEU A 68 15.57 12.15 -15.80
C LEU A 68 16.02 11.02 -14.85
N ALA A 69 16.08 9.77 -15.31
CA ALA A 69 16.74 8.65 -14.64
C ALA A 69 17.09 7.59 -15.71
N ASP A 70 18.26 6.97 -15.58
CA ASP A 70 18.65 5.83 -16.43
C ASP A 70 17.53 4.77 -16.43
N LEU A 71 17.12 4.30 -17.61
CA LEU A 71 16.02 3.34 -17.78
C LEU A 71 16.21 2.10 -16.90
N ASN A 72 17.46 1.72 -16.66
CA ASN A 72 17.85 0.62 -15.79
C ASN A 72 17.38 0.83 -14.35
N ILE A 73 17.55 2.01 -13.74
CA ILE A 73 17.16 2.26 -12.33
C ILE A 73 15.67 2.61 -12.24
N GLY A 74 15.12 3.28 -13.26
CA GLY A 74 13.74 3.77 -13.25
C GLY A 74 12.69 2.66 -13.11
N VAL A 75 12.86 1.54 -13.81
CA VAL A 75 11.90 0.43 -13.76
C VAL A 75 11.97 -0.32 -12.42
N PHE A 76 13.16 -0.47 -11.82
CA PHE A 76 13.27 -1.06 -10.48
C PHE A 76 12.61 -0.19 -9.41
N LEU A 77 12.74 1.15 -9.51
CA LEU A 77 12.07 2.08 -8.59
C LEU A 77 10.54 1.96 -8.68
N TRP A 78 10.00 1.85 -9.90
CA TRP A 78 8.58 1.64 -10.12
C TRP A 78 8.06 0.38 -9.42
N ILE A 79 8.76 -0.74 -9.62
CA ILE A 79 8.41 -2.04 -9.02
C ILE A 79 8.44 -1.94 -7.49
N ALA A 80 9.44 -1.27 -6.92
CA ALA A 80 9.58 -1.10 -5.48
C ALA A 80 8.39 -0.34 -4.87
N ILE A 81 7.90 0.71 -5.54
CA ILE A 81 6.75 1.50 -5.08
C ILE A 81 5.44 0.70 -5.17
N SER A 82 5.29 -0.14 -6.22
CA SER A 82 4.11 -0.99 -6.38
C SER A 82 3.95 -2.03 -5.26
N SER A 83 5.07 -2.57 -4.74
CA SER A 83 5.10 -3.61 -3.71
C SER A 83 4.51 -3.20 -2.35
N ILE A 84 4.14 -1.93 -2.16
CA ILE A 84 3.47 -1.43 -0.95
C ILE A 84 1.96 -1.72 -0.99
N ALA A 85 1.36 -1.86 -2.17
CA ALA A 85 -0.08 -2.06 -2.34
C ALA A 85 -0.65 -3.33 -1.65
N PRO A 86 0.01 -4.51 -1.70
CA PRO A 86 -0.48 -5.72 -1.03
C PRO A 86 -0.59 -5.59 0.49
N ILE A 87 0.25 -4.74 1.08
CA ILE A 87 0.29 -4.49 2.53
C ILE A 87 -1.00 -3.76 2.96
N GLY A 88 -1.47 -2.79 2.17
CA GLY A 88 -2.73 -2.10 2.41
C GLY A 88 -3.95 -3.03 2.40
N LEU A 89 -3.95 -4.03 1.51
CA LEU A 89 -4.99 -5.05 1.42
C LEU A 89 -5.02 -5.98 2.66
N LEU A 90 -3.85 -6.43 3.13
CA LEU A 90 -3.76 -7.24 4.35
C LEU A 90 -4.15 -6.44 5.59
N MET A 91 -3.72 -5.19 5.68
CA MET A 91 -4.05 -4.29 6.78
C MET A 91 -5.57 -4.05 6.85
N SER A 92 -6.23 -3.88 5.70
CA SER A 92 -7.70 -3.77 5.64
C SER A 92 -8.43 -5.03 6.10
N GLY A 93 -7.89 -6.21 5.83
CA GLY A 93 -8.48 -7.46 6.31
C GLY A 93 -8.33 -7.64 7.82
N TYR A 94 -7.19 -7.22 8.38
CA TYR A 94 -6.87 -7.36 9.81
C TYR A 94 -7.66 -6.37 10.68
N GLY A 95 -7.86 -5.12 10.22
CA GLY A 95 -8.63 -4.09 10.95
C GLY A 95 -10.11 -4.43 11.17
N SER A 96 -10.69 -5.34 10.37
CA SER A 96 -12.09 -5.75 10.46
C SER A 96 -12.41 -6.67 11.65
N ASN A 97 -11.41 -7.16 12.40
CA ASN A 97 -11.57 -8.05 13.56
C ASN A 97 -12.55 -9.24 13.33
N ASN A 98 -12.57 -9.76 12.10
CA ASN A 98 -13.44 -10.86 11.69
C ASN A 98 -12.66 -11.85 10.81
N LYS A 99 -12.74 -13.15 11.15
CA LYS A 99 -12.01 -14.22 10.45
C LYS A 99 -12.34 -14.28 8.95
N TYR A 100 -13.59 -14.00 8.57
CA TYR A 100 -14.02 -14.04 7.16
C TYR A 100 -13.47 -12.88 6.33
N SER A 101 -13.51 -11.65 6.87
CA SER A 101 -12.90 -10.48 6.21
C SER A 101 -11.39 -10.61 6.09
N PHE A 102 -10.73 -11.18 7.11
CA PHE A 102 -9.29 -11.41 7.06
C PHE A 102 -8.91 -12.41 5.95
N LEU A 103 -9.64 -13.52 5.81
CA LEU A 103 -9.45 -14.47 4.72
C LEU A 103 -9.71 -13.84 3.33
N GLY A 104 -10.71 -12.96 3.23
CA GLY A 104 -10.98 -12.19 2.00
C GLY A 104 -9.83 -11.25 1.63
N GLY A 105 -9.30 -10.51 2.61
CA GLY A 105 -8.13 -9.64 2.44
C GLY A 105 -6.87 -10.42 2.07
N LEU A 106 -6.66 -11.59 2.67
CA LEU A 106 -5.52 -12.45 2.39
C LEU A 106 -5.56 -13.03 0.96
N ARG A 107 -6.74 -13.37 0.45
CA ARG A 107 -6.93 -13.79 -0.96
C ARG A 107 -6.60 -12.66 -1.94
N ALA A 108 -7.07 -11.44 -1.65
CA ALA A 108 -6.79 -10.28 -2.50
C ALA A 108 -5.28 -9.93 -2.51
N ALA A 109 -4.64 -9.99 -1.34
CA ALA A 109 -3.20 -9.78 -1.22
C ALA A 109 -2.39 -10.84 -1.97
N ALA A 110 -2.73 -12.12 -1.78
CA ALA A 110 -2.08 -13.23 -2.49
C ALA A 110 -2.17 -13.06 -4.01
N GLN A 111 -3.36 -12.67 -4.51
CA GLN A 111 -3.55 -12.40 -5.93
C GLN A 111 -2.67 -11.24 -6.41
N SER A 112 -2.63 -10.12 -5.68
CA SER A 112 -1.79 -8.96 -6.04
C SER A 112 -0.31 -9.34 -6.13
N ILE A 113 0.18 -10.10 -5.15
CA ILE A 113 1.58 -10.56 -5.08
C ILE A 113 1.89 -11.52 -6.24
N SER A 114 0.97 -12.45 -6.54
CA SER A 114 1.13 -13.40 -7.65
C SER A 114 1.24 -12.73 -9.02
N TYR A 115 0.69 -11.53 -9.22
CA TYR A 115 0.84 -10.79 -10.47
C TYR A 115 2.09 -9.91 -10.51
N GLU A 116 2.63 -9.50 -9.36
CA GLU A 116 3.87 -8.71 -9.31
C GLU A 116 5.11 -9.56 -9.59
N ILE A 117 5.21 -10.76 -9.01
CA ILE A 117 6.43 -11.59 -9.12
C ILE A 117 6.79 -11.98 -10.57
N PRO A 118 5.84 -12.43 -11.43
CA PRO A 118 6.16 -12.72 -12.83
C PRO A 118 6.58 -11.46 -13.60
N LEU A 119 5.95 -10.33 -13.31
CA LEU A 119 6.27 -9.04 -13.93
C LEU A 119 7.71 -8.61 -13.60
N THR A 120 8.13 -8.73 -12.35
CA THR A 120 9.50 -8.38 -11.95
C THR A 120 10.55 -9.29 -12.61
N LEU A 121 10.26 -10.59 -12.75
CA LEU A 121 11.13 -11.54 -13.45
C LEU A 121 11.28 -11.21 -14.94
N CYS A 122 10.19 -10.83 -15.61
CA CYS A 122 10.24 -10.38 -17.01
C CYS A 122 11.10 -9.11 -17.16
N VAL A 123 10.93 -8.13 -16.28
CA VAL A 123 11.71 -6.89 -16.30
C VAL A 123 13.20 -7.16 -16.05
N LEU A 124 13.53 -8.01 -15.07
CA LEU A 124 14.91 -8.40 -14.78
C LEU A 124 15.58 -9.02 -16.01
N SER A 125 14.86 -9.88 -16.75
CA SER A 125 15.35 -10.52 -17.97
C SER A 125 15.71 -9.51 -19.07
N ILE A 126 14.93 -8.43 -19.18
CA ILE A 126 15.18 -7.35 -20.16
C ILE A 126 16.38 -6.51 -19.72
N SER A 127 16.48 -6.15 -18.44
CA SER A 127 17.62 -5.37 -17.92
C SER A 127 18.95 -6.11 -18.10
N LEU A 128 18.98 -7.42 -17.83
CA LEU A 128 20.17 -8.25 -18.08
C LEU A 128 20.59 -8.29 -19.55
N ARG A 129 19.63 -8.25 -20.48
CA ARG A 129 19.91 -8.16 -21.93
C ARG A 129 20.42 -6.77 -22.33
N ALA A 130 19.90 -5.71 -21.72
CA ALA A 130 20.28 -4.33 -22.03
C ALA A 130 21.68 -3.94 -21.54
N ILE A 131 22.27 -4.72 -20.61
CA ILE A 131 23.60 -4.50 -20.02
C ILE A 131 24.75 -5.05 -20.89
N ARG A 132 24.47 -5.60 -22.09
CA ARG A 132 25.48 -6.01 -23.07
C ARG A 132 25.70 -4.96 -24.16
#